data_AF-A0A2X2W2S1-F1
#
_entry.id   AF-A0A2X2W2S1-F1
#
_cell.length_a   1.000
_cell.length_b   1.000
_cell.length_c   1.000
_cell.angle_alpha   90.00
_cell.angle_beta   90.00
_cell.angle_gamma   90.00
#
_symmetry.space_group_name_H-M   'P 1'
#
loop_
_entity.id
_entity.type
_entity.pdbx_description
1 polymer ?
#
loop_
_entity_poly.entity_id
_entity_poly.type
_entity_poly.pdbx_seq_one_letter_code
_entity_poly.pdbx_strand_id
1 'polypeptide(L)'
;MKQNDFRKPVVYILDQELRKRDLKNKIKLEGGEEYKGELPEYPVRLVRDETKKVIKCIYAENTELQWSEELIRNTEGKVYRIKTIYPDKTEKTIELFKNTDDRVELIDYI
;
A
#
# COMPACT_ATOMS: atom_id res chain seq x y z
N MET A 1 18.01 6.37 60.84
CA MET A 1 17.84 7.14 59.59
C MET A 1 17.28 6.21 58.53
N LYS A 2 16.02 6.39 58.10
CA LYS A 2 15.46 5.57 57.01
C LYS A 2 16.18 5.96 55.71
N GLN A 3 16.93 5.03 55.14
CA GLN A 3 17.60 5.18 53.85
C GLN A 3 16.50 5.36 52.80
N ASN A 4 16.36 6.58 52.26
CA ASN A 4 15.42 6.84 51.18
C ASN A 4 15.89 6.02 49.98
N ASP A 5 15.16 4.94 49.70
CA ASP A 5 15.45 4.02 48.62
C ASP A 5 15.27 4.74 47.28
N PHE A 6 16.38 5.17 46.70
CA PHE A 6 16.47 5.91 45.43
C PHE A 6 15.76 5.20 44.27
N ARG A 7 15.48 3.90 44.40
CA ARG A 7 14.74 3.12 43.40
C ARG A 7 13.28 3.55 43.28
N LYS A 8 12.65 4.02 44.37
CA LYS A 8 11.24 4.38 44.36
C LYS A 8 10.89 5.54 43.41
N PRO A 9 11.60 6.69 43.44
CA PRO A 9 11.33 7.76 42.47
C PRO A 9 11.70 7.37 41.04
N VAL A 10 12.74 6.54 40.85
CA VAL A 10 13.17 6.10 39.51
C VAL A 10 12.13 5.20 38.85
N VAL A 11 11.56 4.24 39.58
CA VAL A 11 10.48 3.38 39.09
C VAL A 11 9.24 4.21 38.75
N TYR A 12 8.90 5.19 39.57
CA TYR A 12 7.77 6.09 39.31
C TYR A 12 7.94 6.88 38.00
N ILE A 13 9.15 7.40 37.74
CA ILE A 13 9.45 8.12 36.49
C ILE A 13 9.37 7.20 35.28
N LEU A 14 9.92 5.99 35.38
CA LEU A 14 9.85 4.97 34.32
C LEU A 14 8.40 4.59 34.00
N ASP A 15 7.57 4.37 35.02
CA ASP A 15 6.14 4.05 34.85
C ASP A 15 5.34 5.22 34.27
N GLN A 16 5.71 6.46 34.58
CA GLN A 16 5.11 7.63 33.95
C GLN A 16 5.49 7.73 32.47
N GLU A 17 6.75 7.49 32.11
CA GLU A 17 7.19 7.53 30.71
C GLU A 17 6.61 6.37 29.88
N LEU A 18 6.50 5.16 30.46
CA LEU A 18 5.80 4.03 29.82
C LEU A 18 4.32 4.35 29.61
N ARG A 19 3.62 4.90 30.61
CA ARG A 19 2.23 5.33 30.45
C ARG A 19 2.06 6.44 29.41
N LYS A 20 2.97 7.41 29.33
CA LYS A 20 2.95 8.44 28.28
C LYS A 20 3.20 7.85 26.88
N ARG A 21 4.05 6.83 26.75
CA ARG A 21 4.27 6.11 25.49
C ARG A 21 3.05 5.30 25.08
N ASP A 22 2.42 4.58 26.01
CA ASP A 22 1.17 3.85 25.74
C ASP A 22 0.01 4.81 25.42
N LEU A 23 -0.09 5.95 26.11
CA LEU A 23 -1.03 7.00 25.74
C LEU A 23 -0.70 7.58 24.36
N LYS A 24 0.57 7.85 24.00
CA LYS A 24 0.91 8.29 22.63
C LYS A 24 0.55 7.25 21.57
N ASN A 25 0.69 5.96 21.87
CA ASN A 25 0.28 4.89 20.96
C ASN A 25 -1.24 4.77 20.86
N LYS A 26 -1.99 5.03 21.94
CA LYS A 26 -3.47 5.05 21.94
C LYS A 26 -4.07 6.34 21.35
N ILE A 27 -3.44 7.50 21.56
CA ILE A 27 -3.87 8.81 21.02
C ILE A 27 -3.71 8.86 19.50
N LYS A 28 -2.91 7.97 18.89
CA LYS A 28 -2.86 7.80 17.43
C LYS A 28 -4.14 7.24 16.80
N LEU A 29 -5.21 6.98 17.56
CA LEU A 29 -6.48 6.43 17.03
C LEU A 29 -7.74 7.27 17.27
N GLU A 30 -7.66 8.49 17.82
CA GLU A 30 -8.86 9.34 18.03
C GLU A 30 -8.78 10.75 17.40
N GLY A 31 -8.00 10.91 16.33
CA GLY A 31 -7.94 12.19 15.60
C GLY A 31 -6.96 12.23 14.44
N GLY A 32 -6.48 11.07 13.95
CA GLY A 32 -5.88 11.01 12.63
C GLY A 32 -7.00 11.14 11.61
N GLU A 33 -6.77 11.90 10.54
CA GLU A 33 -7.67 11.96 9.39
C GLU A 33 -8.27 10.57 9.12
N GLU A 34 -9.60 10.49 8.92
CA GLU A 34 -10.21 9.28 8.37
C GLU A 34 -9.33 8.84 7.20
N TYR A 35 -8.76 7.63 7.30
CA TYR A 35 -7.93 7.08 6.25
C TYR A 35 -8.76 7.14 4.97
N LYS A 36 -8.38 8.02 4.03
CA LYS A 36 -9.16 8.31 2.80
C LYS A 36 -9.24 7.13 1.83
N GLY A 37 -8.79 5.94 2.23
CA GLY A 37 -8.89 4.73 1.43
C GLY A 37 -7.92 4.73 0.25
N GLU A 38 -6.92 5.61 0.22
CA GLU A 38 -5.93 5.62 -0.85
C GLU A 38 -5.09 4.34 -0.76
N LEU A 39 -4.99 3.63 -1.88
CA LEU A 39 -4.19 2.41 -1.96
C LEU A 39 -2.71 2.78 -1.95
N PRO A 40 -1.84 2.04 -1.24
CA PRO A 40 -0.43 2.39 -1.20
C PRO A 40 0.21 2.22 -2.58
N GLU A 41 0.90 3.25 -3.06
CA GLU A 41 1.60 3.22 -4.37
C GLU A 41 3.05 2.71 -4.27
N TYR A 42 3.63 2.73 -3.07
CA TYR A 42 4.99 2.25 -2.80
C TYR A 42 5.05 1.49 -1.46
N PRO A 43 5.93 0.49 -1.32
CA PRO A 43 6.85 -0.03 -2.33
C PRO A 43 6.13 -0.79 -3.46
N VAL A 44 6.72 -0.77 -4.66
CA VAL A 44 6.22 -1.48 -5.84
C VAL A 44 7.24 -2.50 -6.34
N ARG A 45 6.78 -3.72 -6.60
CA ARG A 45 7.55 -4.78 -7.26
C ARG A 45 7.08 -4.96 -8.69
N LEU A 46 8.01 -4.83 -9.63
CA LEU A 46 7.76 -5.06 -11.05
C LEU A 46 8.09 -6.52 -11.41
N VAL A 47 7.07 -7.26 -11.83
CA VAL A 47 7.21 -8.60 -12.39
C VAL A 47 7.36 -8.47 -13.89
N ARG A 48 8.43 -9.06 -14.43
CA ARG A 48 8.76 -9.03 -15.86
C ARG A 48 8.73 -10.43 -16.45
N ASP A 49 8.39 -10.50 -17.73
CA ASP A 49 8.50 -11.74 -18.51
C ASP A 49 9.96 -12.03 -18.93
N GLU A 50 10.15 -13.12 -19.68
CA GLU A 50 11.45 -13.52 -20.24
C GLU A 50 12.04 -12.45 -21.16
N THR A 51 11.19 -11.71 -21.88
CA THR A 51 11.56 -10.59 -22.76
C THR A 51 11.88 -9.31 -21.99
N LYS A 52 11.87 -9.35 -20.66
CA LYS A 52 12.09 -8.24 -19.73
C LYS A 52 11.01 -7.16 -19.78
N LYS A 53 9.85 -7.42 -20.40
CA LYS A 53 8.70 -6.52 -20.37
C LYS A 53 7.93 -6.69 -19.07
N VAL A 54 7.46 -5.58 -18.50
CA VAL A 54 6.60 -5.63 -17.30
C VAL A 54 5.25 -6.24 -17.67
N ILE A 55 4.85 -7.25 -16.90
CA ILE A 55 3.58 -7.96 -17.02
C ILE A 55 2.67 -7.76 -15.80
N LYS A 56 3.25 -7.48 -14.63
CA LYS A 56 2.49 -7.25 -13.40
C LYS A 56 3.23 -6.30 -12.46
N CYS A 57 2.50 -5.36 -11.86
CA CYS A 57 2.97 -4.49 -10.79
C CYS A 57 2.30 -4.93 -9.49
N ILE A 58 3.08 -5.21 -8.44
CA ILE A 58 2.58 -5.58 -7.11
C ILE A 58 2.91 -4.46 -6.16
N TYR A 59 1.89 -3.89 -5.55
CA TYR A 59 1.98 -2.77 -4.61
C TYR A 59 1.79 -3.27 -3.19
N ALA A 60 2.51 -2.69 -2.23
CA ALA A 60 2.45 -3.04 -0.81
C ALA A 60 2.61 -4.55 -0.56
N GLU A 61 3.58 -5.17 -1.24
CA GLU A 61 3.83 -6.61 -1.20
C GLU A 61 4.05 -7.12 0.24
N ASN A 62 3.43 -8.25 0.59
CA ASN A 62 3.43 -8.86 1.92
C ASN A 62 2.72 -8.04 3.02
N THR A 63 1.76 -7.18 2.65
CA THR A 63 0.91 -6.45 3.60
C THR A 63 -0.57 -6.76 3.37
N GLU A 64 -1.42 -6.39 4.34
CA GLU A 64 -2.88 -6.50 4.21
C GLU A 64 -3.48 -5.59 3.13
N LEU A 65 -2.73 -4.56 2.70
CA LEU A 65 -3.12 -3.62 1.66
C LEU A 65 -2.50 -3.96 0.30
N GLN A 66 -2.01 -5.19 0.13
CA GLN A 66 -1.42 -5.61 -1.14
C GLN A 66 -2.45 -5.59 -2.26
N TRP A 67 -2.11 -4.93 -3.36
CA TRP A 67 -2.91 -4.92 -4.59
C TRP A 67 -1.99 -5.02 -5.81
N SER A 68 -2.55 -5.31 -6.98
CA SER A 68 -1.72 -5.49 -8.18
C SER A 68 -2.41 -5.08 -9.47
N GLU A 69 -1.61 -4.70 -10.45
CA GLU A 69 -2.04 -4.41 -11.81
C GLU A 69 -1.37 -5.38 -12.78
N GLU A 70 -2.17 -6.05 -13.61
CA GLU A 70 -1.70 -6.95 -14.66
C GLU A 70 -1.85 -6.27 -16.03
N LEU A 71 -0.74 -6.19 -16.77
CA LEU A 71 -0.66 -5.54 -18.07
C LEU A 71 -0.83 -6.60 -19.17
N ILE A 72 -2.02 -6.65 -19.76
CA ILE A 72 -2.37 -7.63 -20.80
C ILE A 72 -2.07 -7.02 -22.17
N ARG A 73 -1.31 -7.77 -22.98
CA ARG A 73 -0.83 -7.32 -24.30
C ARG A 73 -1.54 -8.06 -25.43
N ASN A 74 -1.75 -7.36 -26.54
CA ASN A 74 -2.29 -7.95 -27.76
C ASN A 74 -1.20 -8.76 -28.49
N THR A 75 -1.55 -9.36 -29.63
CA THR A 75 -0.62 -10.14 -30.47
C THR A 75 0.55 -9.31 -30.99
N GLU A 76 0.41 -7.99 -31.10
CA GLU A 76 1.48 -7.05 -31.46
C GLU A 76 2.39 -6.68 -30.27
N GLY A 77 2.09 -7.18 -29.06
CA GLY A 77 2.86 -6.91 -27.85
C GLY A 77 2.55 -5.55 -27.19
N LYS A 78 1.49 -4.85 -27.59
CA LYS A 78 1.03 -3.59 -27.02
C LYS A 78 0.03 -3.83 -25.90
N VAL A 79 0.13 -3.09 -24.79
CA VAL A 79 -0.86 -3.17 -23.71
C VAL A 79 -2.21 -2.68 -24.25
N TYR A 80 -3.21 -3.53 -24.13
CA TYR A 80 -4.59 -3.24 -24.54
C TYR A 80 -5.60 -3.45 -23.40
N ARG A 81 -5.22 -4.15 -22.32
CA ARG A 81 -6.02 -4.21 -21.09
C ARG A 81 -5.13 -4.10 -19.87
N ILE A 82 -5.68 -3.48 -18.82
CA ILE A 82 -5.06 -3.46 -17.50
C ILE A 82 -6.08 -4.01 -16.52
N LYS A 83 -5.70 -5.09 -15.83
CA LYS A 83 -6.53 -5.73 -14.82
C LYS A 83 -6.00 -5.38 -13.45
N THR A 84 -6.79 -4.66 -12.66
CA THR A 84 -6.48 -4.29 -11.28
C THR A 84 -7.12 -5.30 -10.35
N ILE A 85 -6.34 -5.83 -9.41
CA ILE A 85 -6.78 -6.75 -8.36
C ILE A 85 -6.56 -6.06 -7.03
N TYR A 86 -7.65 -5.75 -6.34
CA TYR A 86 -7.67 -5.03 -5.07
C TYR A 86 -7.39 -5.97 -3.87
N PRO A 87 -7.10 -5.42 -2.68
CA PRO A 87 -6.81 -6.25 -1.49
C PRO A 87 -7.98 -7.15 -1.07
N ASP A 88 -9.22 -6.73 -1.34
CA ASP A 88 -10.44 -7.49 -1.11
C ASP A 88 -10.70 -8.58 -2.18
N LYS A 89 -9.76 -8.75 -3.12
CA LYS A 89 -9.81 -9.64 -4.28
C LYS A 89 -10.87 -9.26 -5.32
N THR A 90 -11.48 -8.08 -5.20
CA THR A 90 -12.27 -7.54 -6.30
C THR A 90 -11.35 -7.17 -7.45
N GLU A 91 -11.90 -7.27 -8.66
CA GLU A 91 -11.16 -7.03 -9.88
C GLU A 91 -11.85 -5.91 -10.66
N LYS A 92 -11.06 -5.03 -11.28
CA LYS A 92 -11.54 -4.09 -12.29
C LYS A 92 -10.67 -4.21 -13.51
N THR A 93 -11.29 -4.26 -14.68
CA THR A 93 -10.55 -4.30 -15.93
C THR A 93 -10.81 -3.01 -16.69
N ILE A 94 -9.73 -2.42 -17.22
CA ILE A 94 -9.86 -1.35 -18.20
C ILE A 94 -9.33 -1.84 -19.54
N GLU A 95 -10.03 -1.49 -20.61
CA GLU A 95 -9.57 -1.69 -21.98
C GLU A 95 -9.08 -0.38 -22.58
N LEU A 96 -8.00 -0.46 -23.34
CA LEU A 96 -7.33 0.67 -23.97
C LEU A 96 -7.44 0.53 -25.48
N PHE A 97 -8.19 1.44 -26.11
CA PHE A 97 -8.28 1.55 -27.55
C PHE A 97 -7.30 2.63 -28.01
N LYS A 98 -6.43 2.27 -28.96
CA LYS A 98 -5.37 3.14 -29.46
C LYS A 98 -5.62 3.51 -30.91
N ASN A 99 -5.23 4.73 -31.26
CA ASN A 99 -5.24 5.21 -32.63
C ASN A 99 -4.04 4.65 -33.43
N THR A 100 -3.94 5.05 -34.69
CA THR A 100 -2.85 4.63 -35.60
C THR A 100 -1.45 5.08 -35.16
N ASP A 101 -1.36 6.10 -34.30
CA ASP A 101 -0.10 6.60 -33.73
C ASP A 101 0.25 5.96 -32.38
N ASP A 102 -0.42 4.86 -32.02
CA ASP A 102 -0.27 4.13 -30.75
C ASP A 102 -0.60 4.94 -29.48
N ARG A 103 -1.36 6.02 -29.62
CA ARG A 103 -1.85 6.82 -28.50
C ARG A 103 -3.21 6.29 -28.05
N VAL A 104 -3.43 6.26 -26.73
CA VAL A 104 -4.74 5.90 -26.17
C VAL A 104 -5.76 6.96 -26.55
N GLU A 105 -6.83 6.54 -27.21
CA GLU A 105 -7.93 7.39 -27.67
C GLU A 105 -9.19 7.18 -26.82
N LEU A 106 -9.49 5.93 -26.46
CA LEU A 106 -10.63 5.58 -25.63
C LEU A 106 -10.23 4.58 -24.55
N ILE A 107 -10.77 4.79 -23.34
CA ILE A 107 -10.63 3.89 -22.19
C ILE A 107 -12.02 3.40 -21.84
N ASP A 108 -12.20 2.09 -21.82
CA ASP A 108 -13.45 1.44 -21.41
C ASP A 108 -13.27 0.71 -20.07
N TYR A 109 -14.32 0.68 -19.26
CA TYR A 109 -14.32 0.12 -17.91
C TYR A 109 -15.27 -1.09 -17.85
N ILE A 110 -14.72 -2.29 -17.64
CA ILE A 110 -15.42 -3.58 -17.70
C ILE A 110 -15.39 -4.28 -16.33
#